data_AF-A0A3M1GGN5-F1
#
_entry.id   AF-A0A3M1GGN5-F1
#
_cell.length_a   1.000
_cell.length_b   1.000
_cell.length_c   1.000
_cell.angle_alpha   90.00
_cell.angle_beta   90.00
_cell.angle_gamma   90.00
#
_symmetry.space_group_name_H-M   'P 1'
#
loop_
_entity.id
_entity.type
_entity.pdbx_description
1 polymer ?
#
loop_
_entity_poly.entity_id
_entity_poly.type
_entity_poly.pdbx_seq_one_letter_code
_entity_poly.pdbx_strand_id
1 'polypeptide(L)'
;MSKLRVVVWGENVHEHKHPKVAEIYPNGMHEVIAEALRESGGDLEVSTATLQEPEHGLSEERLAQTDVLTWWGHMAHDQVSDAV
;
A
#
# COMPACT_ATOMS: atom_id res chain seq x y z
N MET A 1 16.66 -6.02 -18.10
CA MET A 1 15.24 -5.63 -18.26
C MET A 1 14.99 -4.47 -17.31
N SER A 2 13.94 -3.69 -17.48
CA SER A 2 13.58 -2.65 -16.51
C SER A 2 12.80 -3.28 -15.35
N LYS A 3 13.04 -2.80 -14.13
CA LYS A 3 12.30 -3.22 -12.93
C LYS A 3 10.81 -2.95 -13.09
N LEU A 4 9.97 -3.84 -12.56
CA LEU A 4 8.52 -3.63 -12.45
C LEU A 4 8.22 -2.77 -11.21
N ARG A 5 7.51 -1.66 -11.39
CA ARG A 5 7.20 -0.70 -10.33
C ARG A 5 5.88 -1.09 -9.66
N VAL A 6 5.97 -1.53 -8.41
CA VAL A 6 4.84 -2.04 -7.63
C VAL A 6 4.53 -1.07 -6.49
N VAL A 7 3.27 -0.67 -6.38
CA VAL A 7 2.77 0.06 -5.20
C VAL A 7 1.89 -0.88 -4.40
N VAL A 8 2.24 -1.08 -3.13
CA VAL A 8 1.43 -1.83 -2.17
C VAL A 8 0.58 -0.84 -1.37
N TRP A 9 -0.69 -0.72 -1.74
CA TRP A 9 -1.62 0.15 -1.05
C TRP A 9 -2.37 -0.58 0.06
N GLY A 10 -2.38 0.01 1.25
CA GLY A 10 -3.13 -0.48 2.40
C GLY A 10 -3.99 0.61 3.03
N GLU A 11 -5.25 0.28 3.32
CA GLU A 11 -6.16 1.19 4.03
C GLU A 11 -5.58 1.67 5.38
N ASN A 12 -4.79 0.82 6.05
CA ASN A 12 -4.02 1.19 7.24
C ASN A 12 -4.90 1.82 8.34
N VAL A 13 -6.05 1.19 8.63
CA VAL A 13 -7.02 1.64 9.64
C VAL A 13 -7.15 0.65 10.80
N HIS A 14 -7.16 -0.64 10.52
CA HIS A 14 -7.30 -1.68 11.55
C HIS A 14 -6.14 -1.66 12.54
N GLU A 15 -4.93 -1.50 12.03
CA GLU A 15 -3.68 -1.51 12.78
C GLU A 15 -3.60 -0.35 13.79
N HIS A 16 -4.33 0.75 13.55
CA HIS A 16 -4.39 1.90 14.46
C HIS A 16 -5.56 1.82 15.47
N LYS A 17 -6.59 1.03 15.18
CA LYS A 17 -7.82 0.94 15.99
C LYS A 17 -7.90 -0.33 16.83
N HIS A 18 -7.24 -1.40 16.43
CA HIS A 18 -7.34 -2.71 17.06
C HIS A 18 -5.96 -3.19 17.54
N PRO A 19 -5.69 -3.16 18.86
CA PRO A 19 -4.39 -3.55 19.42
C PRO A 19 -3.92 -4.95 18.99
N LYS A 20 -4.84 -5.91 18.89
CA LYS A 20 -4.52 -7.27 18.42
C LYS A 20 -4.02 -7.31 16.97
N VAL A 21 -4.47 -6.38 16.13
CA VAL A 21 -3.99 -6.27 14.74
C VAL A 21 -2.63 -5.57 14.74
N ALA A 22 -2.47 -4.51 15.52
CA ALA A 22 -1.19 -3.81 15.70
C ALA A 22 -0.08 -4.73 16.22
N GLU A 23 -0.40 -5.67 17.11
CA GLU A 23 0.54 -6.69 17.61
C GLU A 23 1.08 -7.60 16.49
N ILE A 24 0.28 -7.85 15.46
CA ILE A 24 0.67 -8.68 14.31
C ILE A 24 1.34 -7.84 13.21
N TYR A 25 0.80 -6.65 12.96
CA TYR A 25 1.23 -5.73 11.90
C TYR A 25 1.58 -4.36 12.49
N PRO A 26 2.70 -4.24 13.23
CA PRO A 26 3.06 -2.99 13.90
C PRO A 26 3.35 -1.83 12.94
N ASN A 27 3.76 -2.17 11.71
CA ASN A 27 4.03 -1.21 10.63
C ASN A 27 2.96 -1.28 9.52
N GLY A 28 1.85 -1.98 9.74
CA GLY A 28 0.80 -2.19 8.74
C GLY A 28 1.05 -3.40 7.82
N MET A 29 -0.04 -3.97 7.28
CA MET A 29 0.03 -5.11 6.36
C MET A 29 0.76 -4.79 5.05
N HIS A 30 0.64 -3.55 4.58
CA HIS A 30 1.25 -3.08 3.35
C HIS A 30 2.79 -3.14 3.42
N GLU A 31 3.40 -2.82 4.57
CA GLU A 31 4.85 -2.97 4.73
C GLU A 31 5.28 -4.43 4.75
N VAL A 32 4.54 -5.32 5.42
CA VAL A 32 4.88 -6.76 5.43
C VAL A 32 4.85 -7.36 4.02
N ILE A 33 3.84 -6.99 3.22
CA ILE A 33 3.76 -7.41 1.81
C ILE A 33 4.91 -6.80 0.99
N ALA A 34 5.19 -5.50 1.18
CA ALA A 34 6.25 -4.82 0.45
C ALA A 34 7.64 -5.39 0.76
N GLU A 35 7.93 -5.70 2.01
CA GLU A 35 9.15 -6.39 2.45
C GLU A 35 9.29 -7.75 1.76
N ALA A 36 8.24 -8.59 1.80
CA ALA A 36 8.27 -9.90 1.14
C ALA A 36 8.49 -9.80 -0.38
N LEU A 37 7.90 -8.79 -1.05
CA LEU A 37 8.12 -8.55 -2.48
C LEU A 37 9.55 -8.11 -2.77
N ARG A 38 10.12 -7.22 -1.95
CA ARG A 38 11.51 -6.77 -2.06
C ARG A 38 12.49 -7.93 -1.88
N GLU A 39 12.17 -8.89 -1.01
CA GLU A 39 12.98 -10.08 -0.73
C GLU A 39 12.80 -11.23 -1.72
N SER A 40 11.75 -11.19 -2.56
CA SER A 40 11.40 -12.29 -3.49
C SER A 40 12.46 -12.63 -4.54
N GLY A 41 13.45 -11.76 -4.74
CA GLY A 41 14.47 -11.88 -5.79
C GLY A 41 13.97 -11.54 -7.20
N GLY A 42 12.72 -11.05 -7.33
CA GLY A 42 12.21 -10.49 -8.58
C GLY A 42 12.86 -9.14 -8.91
N ASP A 43 12.87 -8.76 -10.19
CA ASP A 43 13.32 -7.45 -10.66
C ASP A 43 12.22 -6.40 -10.40
N LEU A 44 11.98 -6.11 -9.12
CA LEU A 44 10.89 -5.24 -8.64
C LEU A 44 11.45 -3.96 -8.01
N GLU A 45 10.72 -2.86 -8.21
CA GLU A 45 10.84 -1.62 -7.46
C GLU A 45 9.55 -1.44 -6.65
N VAL A 46 9.62 -1.58 -5.33
CA VAL A 46 8.43 -1.70 -4.48
C VAL A 46 8.32 -0.53 -3.52
N SER A 47 7.21 0.20 -3.58
CA SER A 47 6.83 1.26 -2.63
C SER A 47 5.48 0.96 -1.98
N THR A 48 5.16 1.68 -0.92
CA THR A 48 3.90 1.59 -0.19
C THR A 48 3.11 2.89 -0.27
N ALA A 49 1.80 2.80 -0.10
CA ALA A 49 0.89 3.94 -0.03
C ALA A 49 -0.27 3.60 0.91
N THR A 50 -0.87 4.61 1.53
CA THR A 50 -1.95 4.43 2.51
C THR A 50 -3.07 5.45 2.34
N LEU A 51 -4.26 5.13 2.88
CA LEU A 51 -5.43 6.02 2.83
C LEU A 51 -5.16 7.41 3.43
N GLN A 52 -4.30 7.48 4.45
CA GLN A 52 -4.03 8.69 5.22
C GLN A 52 -3.03 9.64 4.54
N GLU A 53 -2.33 9.20 3.49
CA GLU A 53 -1.46 10.06 2.69
C GLU A 53 -2.27 11.06 1.84
N PRO A 54 -1.69 12.21 1.45
CA PRO A 54 -2.29 13.10 0.45
C PRO A 54 -2.65 12.32 -0.82
N GLU A 55 -3.84 12.54 -1.36
CA GLU A 55 -4.37 11.80 -2.52
C GLU A 55 -4.31 10.27 -2.32
N HIS A 56 -4.43 9.82 -1.06
CA HIS A 56 -4.27 8.41 -0.66
C HIS A 56 -2.94 7.79 -1.08
N GLY A 57 -1.91 8.63 -1.29
CA GLY A 57 -0.62 8.23 -1.82
C GLY A 57 -0.65 7.82 -3.30
N LEU A 58 -1.72 8.12 -4.04
CA LEU A 58 -1.98 7.68 -5.41
C LEU A 58 -2.24 8.85 -6.36
N SER A 59 -1.39 9.89 -6.33
CA SER A 59 -1.49 10.98 -7.32
C SER A 59 -1.39 10.47 -8.76
N GLU A 60 -1.96 11.20 -9.72
CA GLU A 60 -1.95 10.85 -11.14
C GLU A 60 -0.53 10.57 -11.67
N GLU A 61 0.45 11.39 -11.27
CA GLU A 61 1.86 11.20 -11.64
C GLU A 61 2.42 9.87 -11.12
N ARG A 62 2.11 9.51 -9.88
CA ARG A 62 2.60 8.27 -9.28
C ARG A 62 1.91 7.06 -9.91
N LEU A 63 0.62 7.14 -10.19
CA LEU A 63 -0.13 6.09 -10.89
C LEU A 63 0.42 5.88 -12.31
N ALA A 64 0.73 6.94 -13.05
CA ALA A 64 1.39 6.85 -14.35
C ALA A 64 2.79 6.19 -14.25
N GLN A 65 3.40 6.24 -13.07
CA GLN A 65 4.67 5.58 -12.76
C GLN A 65 4.52 4.21 -12.06
N THR A 66 3.30 3.67 -11.98
CA THR A 66 3.03 2.38 -11.32
C THR A 66 2.64 1.35 -12.37
N ASP A 67 3.37 0.23 -12.41
CA ASP A 67 3.06 -0.86 -13.33
C ASP A 67 2.04 -1.83 -12.70
N VAL A 68 2.11 -2.01 -11.38
CA VAL A 68 1.17 -2.85 -10.61
C VAL A 68 0.80 -2.15 -9.30
N LEU A 69 -0.49 -1.97 -9.08
CA LEU A 69 -1.05 -1.52 -7.81
C LEU A 69 -1.73 -2.70 -7.11
N THR A 70 -1.32 -3.03 -5.88
CA THR A 70 -2.07 -3.96 -5.02
C THR A 70 -2.93 -3.16 -4.06
N TRP A 71 -4.14 -3.63 -3.78
CA TRP A 71 -5.10 -2.90 -2.96
C TRP A 71 -5.65 -3.76 -1.82
N TRP A 72 -5.47 -3.30 -0.58
CA TRP A 72 -6.14 -3.87 0.59
C TRP A 72 -7.00 -2.83 1.29
N GLY A 73 -8.30 -3.09 1.46
CA GLY A 73 -9.23 -2.23 2.20
C GLY A 73 -10.36 -3.02 2.86
N HIS A 74 -11.00 -2.43 3.87
CA HIS A 74 -12.06 -3.08 4.65
C HIS A 74 -12.95 -2.10 5.43
N MET A 75 -12.39 -1.33 6.38
CA MET A 75 -13.14 -0.54 7.38
C MET A 75 -13.52 0.87 6.94
N ALA A 76 -12.78 1.44 5.99
CA ALA A 76 -12.84 2.83 5.59
C ALA A 76 -12.85 2.97 4.07
N HIS A 77 -13.37 1.96 3.36
CA HIS A 77 -13.45 1.98 1.91
C HIS A 77 -14.34 3.12 1.39
N ASP A 78 -15.33 3.53 2.20
CA ASP A 78 -16.18 4.69 1.96
C ASP A 78 -15.44 6.05 2.07
N GLN A 79 -14.21 6.05 2.58
CA GLN A 79 -13.35 7.24 2.69
C GLN A 79 -12.38 7.38 1.52
N VAL A 80 -12.33 6.41 0.61
CA VAL A 80 -11.59 6.52 -0.64
C VAL A 80 -12.34 7.50 -1.55
N SER A 81 -11.68 8.58 -1.96
CA SER A 81 -12.27 9.58 -2.84
C SER A 81 -12.29 9.10 -4.29
N ASP A 82 -13.42 9.29 -4.99
CA ASP A 82 -13.57 8.98 -6.42
C ASP A 82 -12.68 9.87 -7.32
N ALA A 83 -12.26 11.03 -6.81
CA ALA A 83 -11.54 12.06 -7.57
C ALA A 83 -10.01 11.89 -7.56
N VAL A 84 -9.52 10.77 -7.02
CA VAL A 84 -8.08 10.46 -6.88
C VAL A 84 -7.59 9.78 -8.16
#